data_AF-A0A7Y5HAT7-F1
#
_entry.id   AF-A0A7Y5HAT7-F1
#
_cell.length_a   1.000
_cell.length_b   1.000
_cell.length_c   1.000
_cell.angle_alpha   90.00
_cell.angle_beta   90.00
_cell.angle_gamma   90.00
#
_symmetry.space_group_name_H-M   'P 1'
#
loop_
_entity.id
_entity.type
_entity.pdbx_description
1 polymer ?
#
loop_
_entity_poly.entity_id
_entity_poly.type
_entity_poly.pdbx_seq_one_letter_code
_entity_poly.pdbx_strand_id
1 'polypeptide(L)'
;MGHAYQGYSSRNQPLADYLWPTFESCEFHSMGLEYLTWPHMEKFFGPDAERFRRIHLTQNLLFIPYGVAVDHFQHLVYARPEATADQRHAMWQECERTYLPWRDYGDLPHLPTGGFWQSQRHIYLSPFYYIDYTLAETCALQLWVRMQEDMPRTMGAYHALCARGGEAPFQELARGAGITSPFQPGCLR
;
A
#
# COMPACT_ATOMS: atom_id res chain seq x y z
N MET A 1 -7.61 6.34 9.51
CA MET A 1 -8.89 5.86 10.09
C MET A 1 -9.11 4.36 9.90
N GLY A 2 -8.70 3.75 8.78
CA GLY A 2 -8.94 2.32 8.53
C GLY A 2 -8.32 1.38 9.56
N HIS A 3 -7.04 1.56 9.91
CA HIS A 3 -6.42 0.79 11.02
C HIS A 3 -7.21 0.90 12.33
N ALA A 4 -7.59 2.12 12.73
CA ALA A 4 -8.34 2.33 13.97
C ALA A 4 -9.72 1.64 13.94
N TYR A 5 -10.41 1.69 12.80
CA TYR A 5 -11.68 0.98 12.63
C TYR A 5 -11.50 -0.54 12.70
N GLN A 6 -10.44 -1.07 12.07
CA GLN A 6 -10.11 -2.49 12.18
C GLN A 6 -9.79 -2.89 13.62
N GLY A 7 -8.89 -2.19 14.30
CA GLY A 7 -8.55 -2.46 15.70
C GLY A 7 -9.76 -2.33 16.65
N TYR A 8 -10.69 -1.41 16.36
CA TYR A 8 -11.96 -1.35 17.08
C TYR A 8 -12.84 -2.58 16.79
N SER A 9 -12.91 -3.02 15.54
CA SER A 9 -13.76 -4.13 15.10
C SER A 9 -13.26 -5.48 15.59
N SER A 10 -11.95 -5.67 15.73
CA SER A 10 -11.31 -6.90 16.21
C SER A 10 -11.12 -6.97 17.74
N ARG A 11 -11.53 -5.94 18.49
CA ARG A 11 -11.28 -5.84 19.96
C ARG A 11 -11.79 -7.01 20.82
N ASN A 12 -12.70 -7.81 20.27
CA ASN A 12 -13.29 -8.97 20.95
C ASN A 12 -12.66 -10.30 20.53
N GLN A 13 -11.58 -10.28 19.73
CA GLN A 13 -10.84 -11.48 19.36
C GLN A 13 -10.28 -12.17 20.62
N PRO A 14 -10.26 -13.52 20.67
CA PRO A 14 -9.90 -14.25 21.88
C PRO A 14 -8.40 -14.23 22.20
N LEU A 15 -7.56 -13.94 21.21
CA LEU A 15 -6.11 -13.88 21.33
C LEU A 15 -5.61 -12.48 21.00
N ALA A 16 -4.61 -12.00 21.76
CA ALA A 16 -4.00 -10.69 21.54
C ALA A 16 -3.37 -10.59 20.14
N ASP A 17 -2.75 -11.66 19.66
CA ASP A 17 -2.15 -11.74 18.32
C ASP A 17 -3.20 -11.64 17.19
N TYR A 18 -4.48 -11.88 17.49
CA TYR A 18 -5.56 -11.75 16.51
C TYR A 18 -6.16 -10.33 16.48
N LEU A 19 -5.69 -9.41 17.33
CA LEU A 19 -6.16 -8.04 17.28
C LEU A 19 -5.70 -7.33 16.00
N TRP A 20 -4.48 -7.61 15.55
CA TRP A 20 -3.87 -7.03 14.36
C TRP A 20 -3.31 -8.13 13.47
N PRO A 21 -3.60 -8.12 12.17
CA PRO A 21 -2.95 -9.02 11.23
C PRO A 21 -1.53 -8.56 10.90
N THR A 22 -0.86 -9.30 10.01
CA THR A 22 0.40 -8.88 9.38
C THR A 22 0.24 -7.56 8.61
N PHE A 23 1.36 -6.91 8.33
CA PHE A 23 1.39 -5.52 7.87
C PHE A 23 0.67 -5.29 6.53
N GLU A 24 0.81 -6.20 5.57
CA GLU A 24 0.11 -6.16 4.28
C GLU A 24 -1.41 -6.25 4.43
N SER A 25 -1.88 -7.01 5.41
CA SER A 25 -3.28 -7.03 5.78
C SER A 25 -3.66 -5.74 6.48
N CYS A 26 -2.86 -5.25 7.43
CA CYS A 26 -3.09 -3.97 8.11
C CYS A 26 -3.33 -2.84 7.10
N GLU A 27 -2.47 -2.73 6.08
CA GLU A 27 -2.58 -1.73 5.03
C GLU A 27 -3.80 -1.93 4.12
N PHE A 28 -4.27 -3.17 3.93
CA PHE A 28 -5.51 -3.40 3.19
C PHE A 28 -6.71 -2.71 3.88
N HIS A 29 -6.75 -2.68 5.22
CA HIS A 29 -7.81 -1.94 5.93
C HIS A 29 -7.67 -0.42 5.78
N SER A 30 -6.45 0.13 5.88
CA SER A 30 -6.22 1.56 5.77
C SER A 30 -6.58 2.07 4.38
N MET A 31 -5.90 1.54 3.36
CA MET A 31 -6.02 1.97 1.97
C MET A 31 -7.41 1.65 1.40
N GLY A 32 -7.98 0.50 1.78
CA GLY A 32 -9.35 0.13 1.40
C GLY A 32 -10.38 1.14 1.89
N LEU A 33 -10.24 1.66 3.12
CA LEU A 33 -11.16 2.67 3.64
C LEU A 33 -11.05 4.01 2.91
N GLU A 34 -9.87 4.37 2.39
CA GLU A 34 -9.71 5.62 1.63
C GLU A 34 -10.69 5.66 0.46
N TYR A 35 -10.77 4.58 -0.32
CA TYR A 35 -11.73 4.44 -1.41
C TYR A 35 -13.17 4.38 -0.93
N LEU A 36 -13.47 3.61 0.11
CA LEU A 36 -14.85 3.49 0.63
C LEU A 36 -15.42 4.82 1.15
N THR A 37 -14.57 5.79 1.47
CA THR A 37 -15.02 7.15 1.85
C THR A 37 -15.27 8.08 0.67
N TRP A 38 -14.95 7.69 -0.56
CA TRP A 38 -15.14 8.52 -1.76
C TRP A 38 -16.55 9.14 -1.91
N PRO A 39 -17.67 8.45 -1.60
CA PRO A 39 -19.01 9.02 -1.65
C PRO A 39 -19.26 10.18 -0.68
N HIS A 40 -18.28 10.53 0.15
CA HIS A 40 -18.36 11.60 1.14
C HIS A 40 -17.38 12.73 0.87
N MET A 41 -16.62 12.70 -0.24
CA MET A 41 -15.57 13.70 -0.51
C MET A 41 -16.12 15.11 -0.77
N GLU A 42 -17.37 15.24 -1.22
CA GLU A 42 -18.08 16.52 -1.32
C GLU A 42 -18.16 17.25 0.02
N LYS A 43 -18.18 16.52 1.15
CA LYS A 43 -18.22 17.13 2.49
C LYS A 43 -16.92 17.84 2.87
N PHE A 44 -15.80 17.44 2.26
CA PHE A 44 -14.47 17.98 2.54
C PHE A 44 -14.00 18.96 1.47
N PHE A 45 -14.29 18.64 0.21
CA PHE A 45 -13.76 19.36 -0.95
C PHE A 45 -14.83 20.12 -1.73
N GLY A 46 -16.11 19.95 -1.42
CA GLY A 46 -17.20 20.62 -2.14
C GLY A 46 -17.11 20.41 -3.65
N PRO A 47 -17.08 21.48 -4.46
CA PRO A 47 -16.91 21.39 -5.91
C PRO A 47 -15.62 20.69 -6.38
N ASP A 48 -14.58 20.65 -5.55
CA ASP A 48 -13.29 20.04 -5.89
C ASP A 48 -13.22 18.52 -5.60
N ALA A 49 -14.31 17.90 -5.12
CA ALA A 49 -14.32 16.47 -4.77
C ALA A 49 -13.92 15.55 -5.93
N GLU A 50 -14.33 15.88 -7.15
CA GLU A 50 -13.95 15.10 -8.33
C GLU A 50 -12.47 15.26 -8.69
N ARG A 51 -11.92 16.47 -8.48
CA ARG A 51 -10.48 16.70 -8.62
C ARG A 51 -9.71 15.89 -7.59
N PHE A 52 -10.17 15.82 -6.35
CA PHE A 52 -9.57 15.00 -5.30
C PHE A 52 -9.53 13.52 -5.72
N ARG A 53 -10.66 12.93 -6.14
CA ARG A 53 -10.72 11.51 -6.56
C ARG A 53 -9.73 11.19 -7.69
N ARG A 54 -9.65 12.06 -8.69
CA ARG A 54 -8.70 11.91 -9.80
C ARG A 54 -7.25 11.95 -9.33
N ILE A 55 -6.90 12.88 -8.43
CA ILE A 55 -5.55 12.99 -7.88
C ILE A 55 -5.23 11.76 -7.02
N HIS A 56 -6.14 11.39 -6.11
CA HIS A 56 -6.00 10.24 -5.20
C HIS A 56 -5.74 8.94 -5.98
N LEU A 57 -6.60 8.62 -6.96
CA LEU A 57 -6.41 7.43 -7.79
C LEU A 57 -5.11 7.47 -8.60
N THR A 58 -4.80 8.60 -9.25
CA THR A 58 -3.56 8.74 -10.03
C THR A 58 -2.32 8.56 -9.14
N GLN A 59 -2.33 9.15 -7.94
CA GLN A 59 -1.22 9.04 -7.00
C GLN A 59 -1.02 7.61 -6.51
N ASN A 60 -2.10 6.88 -6.20
CA ASN A 60 -2.02 5.49 -5.79
C ASN A 60 -1.52 4.56 -6.91
N LEU A 61 -1.94 4.80 -8.16
CA LEU A 61 -1.40 4.06 -9.32
C LEU A 61 0.10 4.35 -9.53
N LEU A 62 0.52 5.62 -9.41
CA LEU A 62 1.93 6.01 -9.51
C LEU A 62 2.77 5.56 -8.31
N PHE A 63 2.14 5.28 -7.18
CA PHE A 63 2.79 4.80 -5.97
C PHE A 63 3.26 3.34 -6.12
N ILE A 64 2.50 2.48 -6.78
CA ILE A 64 2.84 1.04 -6.96
C ILE A 64 4.27 0.83 -7.48
N PRO A 65 4.71 1.41 -8.62
CA PRO A 65 6.07 1.21 -9.11
C PRO A 65 7.14 1.76 -8.16
N TYR A 66 6.85 2.87 -7.45
CA TYR A 66 7.76 3.38 -6.42
C TYR A 66 7.88 2.42 -5.23
N GLY A 67 6.76 1.86 -4.77
CA GLY A 67 6.73 0.90 -3.69
C GLY A 67 7.56 -0.35 -3.97
N VAL A 68 7.41 -0.90 -5.19
CA VAL A 68 8.21 -2.03 -5.67
C VAL A 68 9.70 -1.66 -5.80
N ALA A 69 10.03 -0.44 -6.23
CA ALA A 69 11.42 0.01 -6.31
C ALA A 69 12.11 0.03 -4.95
N VAL A 70 11.41 0.49 -3.90
CA VAL A 70 11.91 0.50 -2.52
C VAL A 70 12.13 -0.91 -1.99
N ASP A 71 11.21 -1.84 -2.26
CA ASP A 71 11.37 -3.23 -1.85
C ASP A 71 12.55 -3.91 -2.55
N HIS A 72 12.64 -3.79 -3.87
CA HIS A 72 13.76 -4.32 -4.66
C HIS A 72 15.10 -3.73 -4.16
N PHE A 73 15.15 -2.43 -3.89
CA PHE A 73 16.33 -1.79 -3.32
C PHE A 73 16.76 -2.44 -2.00
N GLN A 74 15.82 -2.70 -1.08
CA GLN A 74 16.14 -3.37 0.18
C GLN A 74 16.70 -4.77 -0.05
N HIS A 75 16.13 -5.56 -0.96
CA HIS A 75 16.69 -6.85 -1.34
C HIS A 75 18.15 -6.76 -1.83
N LEU A 76 18.49 -5.75 -2.64
CA LEU A 76 19.87 -5.51 -3.11
C LEU A 76 20.83 -5.16 -1.95
N VAL A 77 20.37 -4.35 -1.00
CA VAL A 77 21.17 -3.95 0.18
C VAL A 77 21.41 -5.13 1.10
N TYR A 78 20.38 -5.90 1.43
CA TYR A 78 20.51 -7.05 2.34
C TYR A 78 21.24 -8.24 1.70
N ALA A 79 21.25 -8.35 0.37
CA ALA A 79 22.07 -9.33 -0.34
C ALA A 79 23.57 -8.97 -0.38
N ARG A 80 23.92 -7.69 -0.16
CA ARG A 80 25.30 -7.16 -0.16
C ARG A 80 25.55 -6.28 1.07
N PRO A 81 25.59 -6.87 2.29
CA PRO A 81 25.71 -6.11 3.53
C PRO A 81 26.98 -5.25 3.61
N GLU A 82 28.05 -5.65 2.91
CA GLU A 82 29.34 -4.95 2.79
C GLU A 82 29.31 -3.73 1.87
N ALA A 83 28.22 -3.50 1.14
CA ALA A 83 28.13 -2.40 0.19
C ALA A 83 28.34 -1.03 0.86
N THR A 84 29.20 -0.21 0.27
CA THR A 84 29.47 1.16 0.71
C THR A 84 28.25 2.07 0.48
N ALA A 85 28.25 3.27 1.08
CA ALA A 85 27.18 4.24 0.86
C ALA A 85 27.00 4.59 -0.63
N ASP A 86 28.11 4.81 -1.35
CA ASP A 86 28.09 5.10 -2.79
C ASP A 86 27.55 3.93 -3.62
N GLN A 87 27.88 2.69 -3.23
CA GLN A 87 27.32 1.50 -3.89
C GLN A 87 25.81 1.38 -3.66
N ARG A 88 25.31 1.72 -2.47
CA ARG A 88 23.87 1.74 -2.18
C ARG A 88 23.15 2.83 -2.97
N HIS A 89 23.75 4.01 -3.14
CA HIS A 89 23.24 5.03 -4.04
C HIS A 89 23.11 4.51 -5.49
N ALA A 90 24.13 3.83 -5.99
CA ALA A 90 24.09 3.23 -7.32
C ALA A 90 22.99 2.15 -7.45
N MET A 91 22.80 1.32 -6.41
CA MET A 91 21.69 0.35 -6.37
C MET A 91 20.32 1.03 -6.45
N TRP A 92 20.13 2.13 -5.72
CA TRP A 92 18.88 2.89 -5.83
C TRP A 92 18.66 3.46 -7.22
N GLN A 93 19.69 4.03 -7.86
CA GLN A 93 19.58 4.54 -9.23
C GLN A 93 19.17 3.45 -10.23
N GLU A 94 19.66 2.21 -10.04
CA GLU A 94 19.26 1.06 -10.85
C GLU A 94 17.76 0.73 -10.68
N CYS A 95 17.27 0.67 -9.44
CA CYS A 95 15.86 0.45 -9.16
C CYS A 95 15.00 1.59 -9.73
N GLU A 96 15.38 2.84 -9.49
CA GLU A 96 14.64 4.01 -9.95
C GLU A 96 14.54 4.09 -11.46
N ARG A 97 15.64 3.85 -12.19
CA ARG A 97 15.61 3.79 -13.66
C ARG A 97 14.71 2.67 -14.20
N THR A 98 14.60 1.57 -13.46
CA THR A 98 13.78 0.41 -13.85
C THR A 98 12.29 0.67 -13.68
N TYR A 99 11.88 1.18 -12.52
CA TYR A 99 10.46 1.32 -12.18
C TYR A 99 9.89 2.73 -12.43
N LEU A 100 10.75 3.74 -12.48
CA LEU A 100 10.39 5.16 -12.58
C LEU A 100 11.22 5.87 -13.66
N PRO A 101 11.28 5.34 -14.90
CA PRO A 101 12.14 5.88 -15.97
C PRO A 101 11.78 7.31 -16.38
N TRP A 102 10.60 7.81 -16.02
CA TRP A 102 10.13 9.16 -16.28
C TRP A 102 10.53 10.17 -15.20
N ARG A 103 11.21 9.76 -14.13
CA ARG A 103 11.57 10.66 -13.04
C ARG A 103 12.69 11.60 -13.47
N ASP A 104 12.41 12.89 -13.35
CA ASP A 104 13.35 13.98 -13.57
C ASP A 104 13.46 14.81 -12.29
N TYR A 105 14.68 14.97 -11.80
CA TYR A 105 14.99 15.72 -10.58
C TYR A 105 15.40 17.17 -10.86
N GLY A 106 15.46 17.58 -12.13
CA GLY A 106 15.91 18.91 -12.53
C GLY A 106 17.35 19.18 -12.06
N ASP A 107 17.54 20.30 -11.40
CA ASP A 107 18.84 20.81 -10.92
C ASP A 107 19.16 20.44 -9.47
N LEU A 108 18.37 19.56 -8.84
CA LEU A 108 18.63 19.13 -7.47
C LEU A 108 19.93 18.31 -7.38
N PRO A 109 20.87 18.65 -6.48
CA PRO A 109 22.21 18.06 -6.52
C PRO A 109 22.30 16.63 -5.92
N HIS A 110 21.44 16.29 -4.96
CA HIS A 110 21.55 15.03 -4.19
C HIS A 110 20.64 13.91 -4.69
N LEU A 111 19.48 14.23 -5.25
CA LEU A 111 18.54 13.20 -5.67
C LEU A 111 19.03 12.40 -6.89
N PRO A 112 19.59 13.04 -7.94
CA PRO A 112 20.13 12.35 -9.10
C PRO A 112 21.29 11.41 -8.76
N THR A 113 22.01 11.63 -7.66
CA THR A 113 23.13 10.77 -7.25
C THR A 113 22.68 9.47 -6.59
N GLY A 114 21.37 9.24 -6.47
CA GLY A 114 20.82 8.06 -5.82
C GLY A 114 20.43 8.27 -4.36
N GLY A 115 20.28 9.52 -3.92
CA GLY A 115 20.00 9.88 -2.53
C GLY A 115 18.51 9.84 -2.13
N PHE A 116 17.57 9.68 -3.07
CA PHE A 116 16.14 9.86 -2.79
C PHE A 116 15.57 8.89 -1.76
N TRP A 117 16.00 7.62 -1.77
CA TRP A 117 15.55 6.60 -0.81
C TRP A 117 15.82 6.98 0.65
N GLN A 118 16.78 7.86 0.92
CA GLN A 118 17.10 8.30 2.28
C GLN A 118 15.95 9.09 2.91
N SER A 119 15.06 9.66 2.10
CA SER A 119 13.82 10.30 2.59
C SER A 119 12.78 9.29 3.08
N GLN A 120 12.92 8.01 2.72
CA GLN A 120 11.96 6.96 3.03
C GLN A 120 12.24 6.32 4.39
N ARG A 121 11.60 6.86 5.43
CA ARG A 121 11.77 6.43 6.83
C ARG A 121 11.62 4.91 7.06
N HIS A 122 10.72 4.24 6.35
CA HIS A 122 10.46 2.80 6.51
C HIS A 122 11.70 1.94 6.29
N ILE A 123 12.59 2.33 5.37
CA ILE A 123 13.84 1.61 5.12
C ILE A 123 14.72 1.54 6.39
N TYR A 124 14.67 2.57 7.23
CA TYR A 124 15.47 2.64 8.44
C TYR A 124 14.77 2.01 9.66
N LEU A 125 13.44 2.11 9.75
CA LEU A 125 12.69 1.73 10.95
C LEU A 125 12.04 0.36 10.86
N SER A 126 11.68 -0.08 9.67
CA SER A 126 10.89 -1.29 9.43
C SER A 126 11.29 -1.91 8.08
N PRO A 127 12.45 -2.58 8.02
CA PRO A 127 12.93 -3.18 6.79
C PRO A 127 11.90 -4.12 6.16
N PHE A 128 11.83 -4.11 4.82
CA PHE A 128 10.90 -4.89 3.99
C PHE A 128 9.39 -4.61 4.14
N TYR A 129 8.97 -3.69 5.02
CA TYR A 129 7.56 -3.31 5.18
C TYR A 129 6.96 -2.54 3.97
N TYR A 130 7.77 -2.13 2.99
CA TYR A 130 7.26 -1.24 1.95
C TYR A 130 6.49 -1.97 0.84
N ILE A 131 6.74 -3.26 0.64
CA ILE A 131 6.00 -4.09 -0.32
C ILE A 131 4.54 -4.28 0.11
N ASP A 132 4.30 -4.31 1.41
CA ASP A 132 2.99 -4.46 2.06
C ASP A 132 1.97 -3.43 1.54
N TYR A 133 2.39 -2.17 1.36
CA TYR A 133 1.56 -1.13 0.78
C TYR A 133 1.15 -1.44 -0.66
N THR A 134 2.04 -1.99 -1.49
CA THR A 134 1.72 -2.30 -2.89
C THR A 134 0.76 -3.49 -3.02
N LEU A 135 0.90 -4.48 -2.14
CA LEU A 135 0.00 -5.63 -2.05
C LEU A 135 -1.38 -5.16 -1.57
N ALA A 136 -1.41 -4.31 -0.54
CA ALA A 136 -2.63 -3.72 0.00
C ALA A 136 -3.34 -2.82 -1.02
N GLU A 137 -2.60 -1.98 -1.75
CA GLU A 137 -3.17 -1.08 -2.76
C GLU A 137 -3.83 -1.87 -3.90
N THR A 138 -3.22 -2.98 -4.32
CA THR A 138 -3.83 -3.89 -5.29
C THR A 138 -5.19 -4.44 -4.80
N CYS A 139 -5.29 -4.76 -3.51
CA CYS A 139 -6.54 -5.18 -2.88
C CYS A 139 -7.54 -4.01 -2.73
N ALA A 140 -7.06 -2.82 -2.40
CA ALA A 140 -7.86 -1.61 -2.22
C ALA A 140 -8.50 -1.15 -3.54
N LEU A 141 -7.78 -1.22 -4.66
CA LEU A 141 -8.30 -0.95 -6.00
C LEU A 141 -9.43 -1.93 -6.39
N GLN A 142 -9.34 -3.19 -5.97
CA GLN A 142 -10.43 -4.15 -6.18
C GLN A 142 -11.67 -3.81 -5.33
N LEU A 143 -11.47 -3.35 -4.08
CA LEU A 143 -12.60 -2.81 -3.29
C LEU A 143 -13.20 -1.58 -3.94
N TRP A 144 -12.38 -0.69 -4.50
CA TRP A 144 -12.83 0.48 -5.23
C TRP A 144 -13.70 0.10 -6.44
N VAL A 145 -13.27 -0.84 -7.28
CA VAL A 145 -14.11 -1.30 -8.41
C VAL A 145 -15.45 -1.86 -7.91
N ARG A 146 -15.41 -2.69 -6.87
CA ARG A 146 -16.62 -3.34 -6.35
C ARG A 146 -17.60 -2.39 -5.69
N MET A 147 -17.13 -1.34 -5.03
CA MET A 147 -18.04 -0.36 -4.42
C MET A 147 -18.82 0.45 -5.46
N GLN A 148 -18.30 0.57 -6.68
CA GLN A 148 -19.01 1.22 -7.79
C GLN A 148 -20.18 0.35 -8.30
N GLU A 149 -20.08 -0.97 -8.13
CA GLU A 149 -21.14 -1.92 -8.49
C GLU A 149 -22.17 -2.06 -7.36
N ASP A 150 -21.72 -2.26 -6.12
CA ASP A 150 -22.57 -2.50 -4.96
C ASP A 150 -21.87 -2.02 -3.67
N MET A 151 -22.09 -0.76 -3.32
CA MET A 151 -21.53 -0.14 -2.12
C MET A 151 -21.99 -0.83 -0.82
N PRO A 152 -23.28 -1.10 -0.58
CA PRO A 152 -23.72 -1.79 0.65
C PRO A 152 -23.06 -3.16 0.84
N ARG A 153 -22.99 -3.99 -0.21
CA ARG A 153 -22.34 -5.30 -0.13
C ARG A 153 -20.84 -5.18 0.10
N THR A 154 -20.19 -4.24 -0.58
CA THR A 154 -18.74 -4.02 -0.44
C THR A 154 -18.40 -3.54 0.97
N MET A 155 -19.17 -2.61 1.53
CA MET A 155 -18.99 -2.16 2.90
C MET A 155 -19.23 -3.28 3.92
N GLY A 156 -20.21 -4.16 3.69
CA GLY A 156 -20.43 -5.35 4.51
C GLY A 156 -19.25 -6.31 4.50
N ALA A 157 -18.66 -6.56 3.33
CA ALA A 157 -17.45 -7.37 3.19
C ALA A 157 -16.23 -6.73 3.88
N TYR A 158 -16.06 -5.42 3.75
CA TYR A 158 -15.00 -4.67 4.44
C TYR A 158 -15.17 -4.71 5.97
N HIS A 159 -16.39 -4.55 6.48
CA HIS A 159 -16.66 -4.69 7.92
C HIS A 159 -16.33 -6.09 8.43
N ALA A 160 -16.76 -7.13 7.71
CA ALA A 160 -16.46 -8.51 8.05
C ALA A 160 -14.95 -8.77 8.07
N LEU A 161 -14.20 -8.29 7.06
CA LEU A 161 -12.74 -8.31 7.04
C LEU A 161 -12.13 -7.67 8.29
N CYS A 162 -12.55 -6.45 8.64
CA CYS A 162 -12.03 -5.75 9.82
C CYS A 162 -12.28 -6.50 11.14
N ALA A 163 -13.40 -7.20 11.27
CA ALA A 163 -13.74 -7.96 12.48
C ALA A 163 -12.83 -9.20 12.68
N ARG A 164 -12.30 -9.77 11.59
CA ARG A 164 -11.39 -10.93 11.63
C ARG A 164 -10.03 -10.62 12.25
N GLY A 165 -9.60 -9.35 12.23
CA GLY A 165 -8.29 -8.94 12.72
C GLY A 165 -7.17 -9.80 12.13
N GLY A 166 -6.34 -10.39 13.00
CA GLY A 166 -5.22 -11.28 12.69
C GLY A 166 -5.52 -12.77 12.76
N GLU A 167 -6.78 -13.20 12.77
CA GLU A 167 -7.12 -14.63 12.93
C GLU A 167 -6.71 -15.53 11.75
N ALA A 168 -6.33 -14.94 10.61
CA ALA A 168 -6.03 -15.65 9.38
C ALA A 168 -4.94 -14.95 8.56
N PRO A 169 -4.21 -15.67 7.69
CA PRO A 169 -3.18 -15.09 6.83
C PRO A 169 -3.77 -14.20 5.74
N PHE A 170 -2.96 -13.28 5.19
CA PHE A 170 -3.36 -12.27 4.20
C PHE A 170 -4.19 -12.81 3.03
N GLN A 171 -3.76 -13.90 2.39
CA GLN A 171 -4.48 -14.46 1.24
C GLN A 171 -5.88 -14.96 1.60
N GLU A 172 -6.08 -15.44 2.82
CA GLU A 172 -7.38 -15.89 3.31
C GLU A 172 -8.25 -14.71 3.74
N LEU A 173 -7.67 -13.68 4.35
CA LEU A 173 -8.35 -12.43 4.66
C LEU A 173 -8.87 -11.76 3.37
N ALA A 174 -8.01 -11.61 2.36
CA ALA A 174 -8.36 -11.06 1.05
C ALA A 174 -9.48 -11.87 0.38
N ARG A 175 -9.34 -13.21 0.32
CA ARG A 175 -10.37 -14.09 -0.25
C ARG A 175 -11.71 -13.99 0.48
N GLY A 176 -11.68 -13.89 1.81
CA GLY A 176 -12.89 -13.71 2.63
C GLY A 176 -13.63 -12.39 2.34
N ALA A 177 -12.90 -11.34 1.94
CA ALA A 177 -13.47 -10.10 1.43
C ALA A 177 -13.91 -10.19 -0.05
N GLY A 178 -13.70 -11.34 -0.71
CA GLY A 178 -13.93 -11.57 -2.15
C GLY A 178 -12.89 -10.89 -3.05
N ILE A 179 -11.71 -10.60 -2.52
CA ILE A 179 -10.61 -9.98 -3.25
C ILE A 179 -9.70 -11.07 -3.81
N THR A 180 -9.29 -10.92 -5.06
CA THR A 180 -8.31 -11.79 -5.70
C THR A 180 -6.93 -11.46 -5.14
N SER A 181 -6.19 -12.49 -4.73
CA SER A 181 -4.85 -12.30 -4.18
C SER A 181 -3.93 -11.65 -5.23
N PRO A 182 -3.13 -10.62 -4.85
CA PRO A 182 -2.14 -10.01 -5.74
C PRO A 182 -1.11 -11.01 -6.31
N PHE A 183 -0.91 -12.15 -5.63
CA PHE A 183 -0.03 -13.23 -6.07
C PHE A 183 -0.67 -14.17 -7.10
N GLN A 184 -1.98 -14.06 -7.33
CA GLN A 184 -2.67 -14.94 -8.26
C GLN A 184 -2.41 -14.49 -9.71
N PRO A 185 -2.04 -15.42 -10.62
CA PRO A 185 -1.86 -15.09 -12.02
C PRO A 185 -3.09 -14.39 -12.61
N GLY A 186 -2.85 -13.27 -13.29
CA GLY A 186 -3.90 -12.47 -13.90
C GLY A 186 -4.50 -11.37 -13.02
N CYS A 187 -4.16 -11.30 -11.73
CA CYS A 187 -4.65 -10.22 -10.86
C CYS A 187 -4.13 -8.82 -11.25
N LEU A 188 -2.87 -8.74 -11.73
CA LEU A 188 -2.16 -7.49 -12.04
C LEU A 188 -2.09 -7.21 -13.55
N ARG A 189 -3.02 -7.74 -14.36
CA ARG A 189 -3.01 -7.60 -15.82
C ARG A 189 -3.82 -6.43 -16.32
#